data_AF-A0A8S3HYD2-F1
#
_entry.id   AF-A0A8S3HYD2-F1
#
_cell.length_a   1.000
_cell.length_b   1.000
_cell.length_c   1.000
_cell.angle_alpha   90.00
_cell.angle_beta   90.00
_cell.angle_gamma   90.00
#
_symmetry.space_group_name_H-M   'P 1'
#
loop_
_entity.id
_entity.type
_entity.pdbx_description
1 polymer ?
#
loop_
_entity_poly.entity_id
_entity_poly.type
_entity_poly.pdbx_seq_one_letter_code
_entity_poly.pdbx_strand_id
1 'polypeptide(L)'
;MNISGNSTSNVGEQGIGTVILFLSFGVLAACICKLILSQLLKNKVPAPFTVIVLILGLIIGIITAHINQMNNDFLLGEQELNGINPHLIFFIFLPLLIFDSAFNSRFHVIQPQIISAILLAGPGVFICTIIVALCAVYIFPYHWSWIDALMFGSILSATDPV
;
A
#
# COMPACT_ATOMS: atom_id res chain seq x y z
N MET A 1 -27.20 12.34 46.59
CA MET A 1 -27.08 13.26 45.44
C MET A 1 -25.94 12.72 44.58
N ASN A 2 -26.29 12.15 43.43
CA ASN A 2 -25.52 11.21 42.63
C ASN A 2 -25.10 11.88 41.33
N ILE A 3 -23.89 12.42 41.21
CA ILE A 3 -23.31 12.90 39.93
C ILE A 3 -21.77 12.87 40.02
N SER A 4 -21.14 11.70 39.85
CA SER A 4 -19.69 11.64 39.59
C SER A 4 -19.23 10.42 38.77
N GLY A 5 -20.14 9.50 38.42
CA GLY A 5 -19.82 8.28 37.66
C GLY A 5 -20.04 8.33 36.14
N ASN A 6 -20.40 9.49 35.56
CA ASN A 6 -20.84 9.57 34.15
C ASN A 6 -19.82 10.19 33.17
N SER A 7 -18.66 10.64 33.65
CA SER A 7 -17.65 11.32 32.81
C SER A 7 -16.58 10.39 32.24
N THR A 8 -16.34 9.22 32.84
CA THR A 8 -15.31 8.27 32.38
C THR A 8 -15.83 7.27 31.34
N SER A 9 -17.13 6.99 31.30
CA SER A 9 -17.77 6.17 30.25
C SER A 9 -17.97 6.93 28.93
N ASN A 10 -18.19 8.25 28.99
CA ASN A 10 -18.41 9.08 27.81
C ASN A 10 -17.16 9.24 26.93
N VAL A 11 -15.95 9.20 27.49
CA VAL A 11 -14.70 9.36 26.71
C VAL A 11 -14.41 8.13 25.85
N GLY A 12 -14.73 6.93 26.35
CA GLY A 12 -14.59 5.68 25.59
C GLY A 12 -15.61 5.56 24.47
N GLU A 13 -16.88 5.88 24.74
CA GLU A 13 -17.93 5.82 23.71
C GLU A 13 -17.81 6.92 22.64
N GLN A 14 -17.36 8.13 22.99
CA GLN A 14 -17.12 9.22 22.03
C GLN A 14 -15.91 8.96 21.13
N GLY A 15 -14.87 8.30 21.63
CA GLY A 15 -13.72 7.88 20.82
C GLY A 15 -14.09 6.81 19.80
N ILE A 16 -14.82 5.77 20.23
CA ILE A 16 -15.26 4.67 19.35
C ILE A 16 -16.22 5.18 18.27
N GLY A 17 -17.16 6.07 18.61
CA GLY A 17 -18.09 6.67 17.64
C GLY A 17 -17.37 7.47 16.55
N THR A 18 -16.36 8.24 16.92
CA THR A 18 -15.55 9.02 15.97
C THR A 18 -14.74 8.11 15.04
N VAL A 19 -14.17 7.01 15.56
CA VAL A 19 -13.42 6.03 14.75
C VAL A 19 -14.33 5.32 13.75
N ILE A 20 -15.53 4.90 14.18
CA ILE A 20 -16.50 4.23 13.29
C ILE A 20 -16.98 5.19 12.20
N LEU A 21 -17.25 6.45 12.53
CA LEU A 21 -17.63 7.47 11.55
C LEU A 21 -16.51 7.73 10.54
N PHE A 22 -15.27 7.85 11.01
CA PHE A 22 -14.11 8.04 10.14
C PHE A 22 -13.91 6.85 9.20
N LEU A 23 -14.01 5.62 9.71
CA LEU A 23 -13.85 4.40 8.92
C LEU A 23 -14.96 4.27 7.87
N SER A 24 -16.22 4.51 8.26
CA SER A 24 -17.38 4.48 7.36
C SER A 24 -17.28 5.55 6.26
N PHE A 25 -16.92 6.79 6.63
CA PHE A 25 -16.72 7.87 5.66
C PHE A 25 -15.53 7.60 4.74
N GLY A 26 -14.44 7.04 5.28
CA GLY A 26 -13.26 6.63 4.51
C GLY A 26 -13.58 5.54 3.48
N VAL A 27 -14.36 4.52 3.88
CA VAL A 27 -14.80 3.44 2.96
C VAL A 27 -15.74 3.99 1.89
N LEU A 28 -16.67 4.88 2.25
CA LEU A 28 -17.56 5.53 1.27
C LEU A 28 -16.77 6.41 0.30
N ALA A 29 -15.85 7.23 0.81
CA ALA A 29 -14.98 8.08 -0.01
C ALA A 29 -14.11 7.24 -0.96
N ALA A 30 -13.55 6.12 -0.49
CA ALA A 30 -12.77 5.19 -1.31
C ALA A 30 -13.63 4.53 -2.39
N CYS A 31 -14.86 4.13 -2.07
CA CYS A 31 -15.80 3.54 -3.03
C CYS A 31 -16.23 4.56 -4.09
N ILE A 32 -16.57 5.79 -3.67
CA ILE A 32 -16.91 6.91 -4.57
C ILE A 32 -15.71 7.26 -5.45
N CYS A 33 -14.51 7.32 -4.89
CA CYS A 33 -13.28 7.54 -5.63
C CYS A 33 -13.08 6.46 -6.69
N LYS A 34 -13.20 5.17 -6.33
CA LYS A 34 -13.10 4.06 -7.28
C LYS A 34 -14.15 4.14 -8.39
N LEU A 35 -15.39 4.50 -8.06
CA LEU A 35 -16.48 4.64 -9.04
C LEU A 35 -16.23 5.80 -10.00
N ILE A 36 -15.91 6.98 -9.49
CA ILE A 36 -15.59 8.17 -10.28
C ILE A 36 -14.35 7.89 -11.14
N LEU A 37 -13.33 7.27 -10.57
CA LEU A 37 -12.11 6.95 -11.28
C LEU A 37 -12.36 5.95 -12.39
N SER A 38 -13.11 4.87 -12.14
CA SER A 38 -13.48 3.88 -13.15
C SER A 38 -14.33 4.46 -14.27
N GLN A 39 -15.14 5.48 -14.01
CA GLN A 39 -15.97 6.13 -15.03
C GLN A 39 -15.20 7.18 -15.84
N LEU A 40 -14.35 8.00 -15.19
CA LEU A 40 -13.56 9.03 -15.83
C LEU A 40 -12.39 8.45 -16.66
N LEU A 41 -11.77 7.37 -16.20
CA LEU A 41 -10.64 6.77 -16.90
C LEU A 41 -11.03 6.06 -18.19
N LYS A 42 -12.26 5.54 -18.26
CA LYS A 42 -12.72 4.71 -19.37
C LYS A 42 -12.65 5.41 -20.72
N ASN A 43 -12.56 6.74 -20.74
CA ASN A 43 -12.71 7.53 -21.95
C ASN A 43 -11.53 8.44 -22.31
N LYS A 44 -10.46 8.56 -21.50
CA LYS A 44 -9.39 9.56 -21.76
C LYS A 44 -7.94 9.21 -21.41
N VAL A 45 -7.64 8.22 -20.56
CA VAL A 45 -6.25 8.00 -20.10
C VAL A 45 -5.86 6.52 -20.22
N PRO A 46 -4.80 6.16 -20.98
CA PRO A 46 -4.31 4.77 -21.10
C PRO A 46 -3.46 4.30 -19.90
N ALA A 47 -3.57 4.95 -18.73
CA ALA A 47 -2.72 4.65 -17.59
C ALA A 47 -3.28 3.47 -16.75
N PRO A 48 -2.42 2.57 -16.22
CA PRO A 48 -2.85 1.49 -15.34
C PRO A 48 -3.55 2.02 -14.08
N PHE A 49 -4.61 1.33 -13.66
CA PHE A 49 -5.41 1.72 -12.49
C PHE A 49 -4.55 1.88 -11.22
N THR A 50 -3.56 1.00 -11.02
CA THR A 50 -2.62 1.05 -9.89
C THR A 50 -1.86 2.36 -9.80
N VAL A 51 -1.38 2.88 -10.94
CA VAL A 51 -0.60 4.14 -10.99
C VAL A 51 -1.45 5.30 -10.51
N ILE A 52 -2.74 5.32 -10.86
CA ILE A 52 -3.61 6.45 -10.54
C ILE A 52 -4.08 6.41 -9.10
N VAL A 53 -4.36 5.23 -8.56
CA VAL A 53 -4.64 5.07 -7.13
C VAL A 53 -3.41 5.47 -6.30
N LEU A 54 -2.20 5.14 -6.76
CA LEU A 54 -0.95 5.59 -6.11
C LEU A 54 -0.82 7.10 -6.11
N ILE A 55 -1.01 7.75 -7.27
CA ILE A 55 -0.95 9.22 -7.38
C ILE A 55 -2.02 9.87 -6.50
N LEU A 56 -3.24 9.34 -6.51
CA LEU A 56 -4.34 9.85 -5.71
C LEU A 56 -4.07 9.73 -4.21
N GLY A 57 -3.56 8.57 -3.75
CA GLY A 57 -3.14 8.37 -2.36
C GLY A 57 -2.00 9.31 -1.96
N LEU A 58 -1.05 9.56 -2.86
CA LEU A 58 0.05 10.49 -2.65
C LEU A 58 -0.44 11.94 -2.52
N ILE A 59 -1.37 12.38 -3.38
CA ILE A 59 -1.97 13.72 -3.30
C ILE A 59 -2.72 13.89 -1.98
N ILE A 60 -3.53 12.91 -1.60
CA ILE A 60 -4.27 12.92 -0.32
C ILE A 60 -3.29 12.98 0.85
N GLY A 61 -2.22 12.17 0.83
CA GLY A 61 -1.20 12.17 1.87
C GLY A 61 -0.51 13.53 2.03
N ILE A 62 -0.17 14.19 0.91
CA ILE A 62 0.45 15.53 0.93
C ILE A 62 -0.53 16.58 1.47
N ILE A 63 -1.80 16.54 1.03
CA ILE A 63 -2.84 17.47 1.51
C ILE A 63 -3.03 17.32 3.03
N THR A 64 -3.13 16.09 3.52
CA THR A 64 -3.25 15.82 4.96
C THR A 64 -2.02 16.32 5.72
N ALA A 65 -0.81 16.01 5.25
CA ALA A 65 0.43 16.47 5.89
C ALA A 65 0.53 17.99 5.99
N HIS A 66 -0.03 18.73 5.02
CA HIS A 66 -0.07 20.20 5.05
C HIS A 66 -1.16 20.74 6.01
N ILE A 67 -2.29 20.05 6.15
CA ILE A 67 -3.40 20.43 7.04
C ILE A 67 -3.07 20.15 8.51
N ASN A 68 -2.20 19.18 8.82
CA ASN A 68 -1.72 18.86 10.17
C ASN A 68 -1.08 20.05 10.92
N GLN A 69 -0.80 21.17 10.23
CA GLN A 69 -0.31 22.41 10.82
C GLN A 69 -1.42 23.31 11.42
N MET A 70 -2.70 23.00 11.15
CA MET A 70 -3.86 23.68 11.74
C MET A 70 -4.56 22.73 12.73
N ASN A 71 -4.52 23.06 14.03
CA ASN A 71 -5.13 22.29 15.14
C ASN A 71 -6.63 22.04 14.94
N ASN A 72 -7.01 20.96 14.26
CA ASN A 72 -8.40 20.51 14.11
C ASN A 72 -8.53 19.06 14.59
N ASP A 73 -9.64 18.72 15.26
CA ASP A 73 -9.91 17.41 15.88
C ASP A 73 -9.92 16.21 14.91
N PHE A 74 -9.94 16.47 13.59
CA PHE A 74 -9.81 15.44 12.54
C PHE A 74 -8.45 14.74 12.54
N LEU A 75 -7.44 15.35 13.17
CA LEU A 75 -6.05 14.86 13.23
C LEU A 75 -5.85 13.66 14.16
N LEU A 76 -6.73 13.46 15.14
CA LEU A 76 -6.61 12.33 16.07
C LEU A 76 -6.87 10.99 15.38
N GLY A 77 -7.73 10.96 14.36
CA GLY A 77 -7.96 9.76 13.56
C GLY A 77 -6.75 9.36 12.70
N GLU A 78 -6.02 10.33 12.15
CA GLU A 78 -4.83 10.05 11.33
C GLU A 78 -3.66 9.55 12.18
N GLN A 79 -3.46 10.11 13.37
CA GLN A 79 -2.40 9.66 14.28
C GLN A 79 -2.56 8.20 14.72
N GLU A 80 -3.80 7.74 14.94
CA GLU A 80 -4.08 6.34 15.26
C GLU A 80 -3.90 5.42 14.03
N LEU A 81 -4.20 5.90 12.81
CA LEU A 81 -3.94 5.14 11.58
C LEU A 81 -2.45 5.03 11.26
N ASN A 82 -1.67 6.07 11.53
CA ASN A 82 -0.21 6.07 11.34
C ASN A 82 0.49 5.12 12.34
N GLY A 83 -0.16 4.85 13.48
CA GLY A 83 0.27 3.82 14.43
C GLY A 83 0.08 2.39 13.94
N ILE A 84 -0.66 2.15 12.84
CA ILE A 84 -0.84 0.80 12.29
C ILE A 84 0.48 0.33 11.71
N ASN A 85 0.99 -0.77 12.26
CA ASN A 85 2.24 -1.33 11.81
C ASN A 85 2.12 -1.80 10.34
N PRO A 86 3.00 -1.33 9.42
CA PRO A 86 2.91 -1.69 8.00
C PRO A 86 3.12 -3.20 7.76
N HIS A 87 3.80 -3.90 8.66
CA HIS A 87 3.96 -5.35 8.57
C HIS A 87 2.63 -6.09 8.79
N LEU A 88 1.72 -5.55 9.61
CA LEU A 88 0.41 -6.16 9.85
C LEU A 88 -0.43 -6.17 8.56
N ILE A 89 -0.37 -5.08 7.79
CA ILE A 89 -0.99 -4.97 6.46
C ILE A 89 -0.42 -6.05 5.54
N PHE A 90 0.91 -6.17 5.46
CA PHE A 90 1.57 -7.22 4.66
C PHE A 90 1.15 -8.64 5.06
N PHE A 91 1.10 -8.95 6.36
CA PHE A 91 0.72 -10.28 6.85
C PHE A 91 -0.74 -10.64 6.58
N ILE A 92 -1.65 -9.66 6.54
CA ILE A 92 -3.05 -9.90 6.21
C ILE A 92 -3.25 -10.01 4.70
N PHE A 93 -2.65 -9.10 3.92
CA PHE A 93 -2.87 -9.04 2.47
C PHE A 93 -2.08 -10.07 1.70
N LEU A 94 -0.84 -10.41 2.07
CA LEU A 94 -0.02 -11.33 1.27
C LEU A 94 -0.66 -12.73 1.13
N PRO A 95 -1.14 -13.40 2.20
CA PRO A 95 -1.82 -14.68 2.06
C PRO A 95 -3.09 -14.59 1.21
N LEU A 96 -3.84 -13.50 1.38
CA LEU A 96 -5.08 -13.25 0.63
C LEU A 96 -4.79 -13.07 -0.87
N LEU A 97 -3.80 -12.26 -1.23
CA LEU A 97 -3.42 -11.96 -2.62
C LEU A 97 -2.80 -13.17 -3.32
N ILE A 98 -1.94 -13.92 -2.64
CA ILE A 98 -1.33 -15.13 -3.21
C ILE A 98 -2.41 -16.21 -3.42
N PHE A 99 -3.34 -16.38 -2.49
CA PHE A 99 -4.45 -17.32 -2.64
C PHE A 99 -5.35 -16.95 -3.82
N ASP A 100 -5.75 -15.69 -3.93
CA ASP A 100 -6.59 -15.20 -5.02
C ASP A 100 -5.91 -15.41 -6.40
N SER A 101 -4.63 -15.04 -6.48
CA SER A 101 -3.82 -15.20 -7.69
C SER A 101 -3.62 -16.67 -8.06
N ALA A 102 -3.39 -17.55 -7.08
CA ALA A 102 -3.25 -18.98 -7.30
C ALA A 102 -4.59 -19.65 -7.70
N PHE A 103 -5.71 -19.23 -7.10
CA PHE A 103 -7.05 -19.77 -7.38
C PHE A 103 -7.53 -19.40 -8.79
N ASN A 104 -7.26 -18.18 -9.25
CA ASN A 104 -7.61 -17.76 -10.60
C ASN A 104 -6.71 -18.38 -11.69
N SER A 105 -5.56 -18.97 -11.30
CA SER A 105 -4.61 -19.54 -12.25
C SER A 105 -4.97 -20.97 -12.64
N ARG A 106 -4.98 -21.26 -13.95
CA ARG A 106 -5.34 -22.58 -14.47
C ARG A 106 -4.14 -23.52 -14.42
N PHE A 107 -4.19 -24.55 -13.59
CA PHE A 107 -3.10 -25.52 -13.42
C PHE A 107 -2.60 -26.14 -14.75
N HIS A 108 -3.52 -26.45 -15.68
CA HIS A 108 -3.16 -26.98 -17.00
C HIS A 108 -2.34 -25.99 -17.86
N VAL A 109 -2.54 -24.68 -17.66
CA VAL A 109 -1.82 -23.60 -18.36
C VAL A 109 -0.53 -23.23 -17.64
N ILE A 110 -0.31 -23.67 -16.41
CA ILE A 110 0.94 -23.40 -15.66
C ILE A 110 1.97 -24.51 -15.93
N GLN A 111 1.51 -25.77 -16.00
CA GLN A 111 2.36 -26.96 -16.12
C GLN A 111 3.49 -26.84 -17.16
N PRO A 112 3.24 -26.45 -18.43
CA PRO A 112 4.32 -26.34 -19.41
C PRO A 112 5.32 -25.19 -19.16
N GLN A 113 4.97 -24.20 -18.33
CA GLN A 113 5.73 -22.96 -18.10
C GLN A 113 6.43 -22.94 -16.75
N ILE A 114 6.20 -23.93 -15.88
CA ILE A 114 6.80 -24.01 -14.52
C ILE A 114 8.33 -23.87 -14.59
N ILE A 115 8.99 -24.54 -15.53
CA ILE A 115 10.44 -24.50 -15.66
C ILE A 115 10.91 -23.07 -15.98
N SER A 116 10.27 -22.41 -16.93
CA SER A 116 10.57 -21.02 -17.28
C SER A 116 10.27 -20.06 -16.14
N ALA A 117 9.18 -20.30 -15.39
CA ALA A 117 8.81 -19.49 -14.22
C ALA A 117 9.84 -19.63 -13.08
N ILE A 118 10.29 -20.85 -12.78
CA ILE A 118 11.33 -21.10 -11.78
C ILE A 118 12.67 -20.49 -12.21
N LEU A 119 13.02 -20.60 -13.49
CA LEU A 119 14.26 -20.02 -14.03
C LEU A 119 14.21 -18.48 -14.02
N LEU A 120 13.04 -17.88 -14.24
CA LEU A 120 12.89 -16.43 -14.10
C LEU A 120 12.95 -15.99 -12.64
N ALA A 121 12.22 -16.67 -11.74
CA ALA A 121 12.12 -16.31 -10.33
C ALA A 121 13.42 -16.55 -9.53
N GLY A 122 14.22 -17.56 -9.90
CA GLY A 122 15.49 -17.86 -9.25
C GLY A 122 16.64 -17.07 -9.88
N PRO A 123 17.31 -17.61 -10.91
CA PRO A 123 18.48 -16.97 -11.49
C PRO A 123 18.16 -15.64 -12.19
N GLY A 124 16.99 -15.48 -12.81
CA GLY A 124 16.60 -14.22 -13.44
C GLY A 124 16.57 -13.03 -12.47
N VAL A 125 15.88 -13.19 -11.33
CA VAL A 125 15.83 -12.18 -10.25
C VAL A 125 17.21 -11.90 -9.69
N PHE A 126 18.03 -12.94 -9.43
CA PHE A 126 19.39 -12.76 -8.90
C PHE A 126 20.26 -11.90 -9.83
N ILE A 127 20.24 -12.19 -11.13
CA ILE A 127 20.99 -11.42 -12.13
C ILE A 127 20.47 -9.98 -12.20
N CYS A 128 19.14 -9.79 -12.20
CA CYS A 128 18.51 -8.47 -12.21
C CYS A 128 18.93 -7.63 -10.98
N THR A 129 18.90 -8.21 -9.78
CA THR A 129 19.35 -7.54 -8.55
C THR A 129 20.80 -7.07 -8.65
N ILE A 130 21.71 -7.90 -9.18
CA ILE A 130 23.13 -7.50 -9.34
C ILE A 130 23.26 -6.36 -10.34
N ILE A 131 22.58 -6.43 -11.49
CA ILE A 131 22.63 -5.38 -12.52
C ILE A 131 22.10 -4.06 -11.95
N VAL A 132 20.96 -4.08 -11.27
CA VAL A 132 20.38 -2.87 -10.65
C VAL A 132 21.29 -2.32 -9.55
N ALA A 133 21.90 -3.18 -8.74
CA ALA A 133 22.86 -2.76 -7.71
C ALA A 133 24.10 -2.08 -8.33
N LEU A 134 24.66 -2.65 -9.41
CA LEU A 134 25.77 -2.03 -10.14
C LEU A 134 25.37 -0.68 -10.72
N CYS A 135 24.23 -0.61 -11.40
CA CYS A 135 23.67 0.65 -11.88
C CYS A 135 23.53 1.67 -10.74
N ALA A 136 23.07 1.24 -9.56
CA ALA A 136 22.90 2.15 -8.43
C ALA A 136 24.23 2.72 -7.94
N VAL A 137 25.28 1.90 -7.82
CA VAL A 137 26.62 2.36 -7.39
C VAL A 137 27.28 3.30 -8.40
N TYR A 138 27.09 3.05 -9.71
CA TYR A 138 27.79 3.81 -10.76
C TYR A 138 27.02 5.04 -11.28
N ILE A 139 25.69 5.05 -11.22
CA ILE A 139 24.85 6.11 -11.78
C ILE A 139 24.44 7.11 -10.71
N PHE A 140 24.14 6.66 -9.49
CA PHE A 140 23.72 7.59 -8.44
C PHE A 140 24.94 8.28 -7.80
N PRO A 141 24.90 9.61 -7.61
CA PRO A 141 25.98 10.36 -6.98
C PRO A 141 26.03 10.20 -5.45
N TYR A 142 25.17 9.34 -4.90
CA TYR A 142 25.15 9.01 -3.48
C TYR A 142 26.12 7.85 -3.31
N HIS A 143 27.23 8.04 -2.59
CA HIS A 143 28.25 7.01 -2.32
C HIS A 143 27.68 5.81 -1.53
N TRP A 144 26.83 5.01 -2.17
CA TRP A 144 26.12 3.90 -1.55
C TRP A 144 27.07 2.74 -1.27
N SER A 145 26.89 2.11 -0.11
CA SER A 145 27.55 0.84 0.19
C SER A 145 27.02 -0.25 -0.75
N TRP A 146 27.85 -1.28 -1.00
CA TRP A 146 27.42 -2.46 -1.74
C TRP A 146 26.17 -3.11 -1.13
N ILE A 147 26.03 -3.07 0.20
CA ILE A 147 24.86 -3.64 0.87
C ILE A 147 23.59 -2.85 0.57
N ASP A 148 23.66 -1.52 0.54
CA ASP A 148 22.52 -0.64 0.28
C ASP A 148 22.07 -0.78 -1.17
N ALA A 149 23.04 -0.84 -2.10
CA ALA A 149 22.77 -1.03 -3.52
C ALA A 149 22.17 -2.42 -3.81
N LEU A 150 22.64 -3.47 -3.13
CA LEU A 150 22.05 -4.82 -3.24
C LEU A 150 20.65 -4.89 -2.64
N MET A 151 20.41 -4.25 -1.50
CA MET A 151 19.07 -4.15 -0.92
C MET A 151 18.11 -3.43 -1.88
N PHE A 152 18.53 -2.29 -2.44
CA PHE A 152 17.75 -1.56 -3.44
C PHE A 152 17.47 -2.41 -4.69
N GLY A 153 18.48 -3.12 -5.21
CA GLY A 153 18.32 -4.02 -6.33
C GLY A 153 17.38 -5.21 -6.03
N SER A 154 17.36 -5.69 -4.80
CA SER A 154 16.46 -6.78 -4.39
C SER A 154 15.00 -6.35 -4.35
N ILE A 155 14.72 -5.15 -3.82
CA ILE A 155 13.39 -4.57 -3.73
C ILE A 155 12.83 -4.28 -5.14
N LEU A 156 13.65 -3.74 -6.05
CA LEU A 156 13.23 -3.42 -7.41
C LEU A 156 13.09 -4.63 -8.33
N SER A 157 13.80 -5.73 -8.03
CA SER A 157 13.73 -6.93 -8.85
C SER A 157 12.54 -7.84 -8.53
N ALA A 158 11.82 -7.58 -7.44
CA ALA A 158 10.58 -8.30 -7.15
C ALA A 158 9.53 -7.96 -8.22
N THR A 159 9.10 -8.96 -9.00
CA THR A 159 8.10 -8.80 -10.05
C THR A 159 6.83 -9.55 -9.69
N ASP A 160 5.72 -8.82 -9.59
CA ASP A 160 4.40 -9.38 -9.33
C ASP A 160 3.68 -9.62 -10.68
N PRO A 161 3.22 -10.84 -10.99
CA PRO A 161 2.37 -11.10 -12.16
C PRO A 161 0.92 -10.68 -11.84
N VAL A 162 0.68 -9.37 -11.79
CA VAL A 162 -0.65 -8.75 -11.65
C VAL A 162 -1.24 -8.36 -12.98
#